data_AF-A0A0D7AWS2-F1
#
_entry.id   AF-A0A0D7AWS2-F1
#
_cell.length_a   1.000
_cell.length_b   1.000
_cell.length_c   1.000
_cell.angle_alpha   90.00
_cell.angle_beta   90.00
_cell.angle_gamma   90.00
#
_symmetry.space_group_name_H-M   'P 1'
#
loop_
_entity.id
_entity.type
_entity.pdbx_description
1 polymer ?
#
loop_
_entity_poly.entity_id
_entity_poly.type
_entity_poly.pdbx_seq_one_letter_code
_entity_poly.pdbx_strand_id
1 'polypeptide(L)'
;MSFGTGSNDEVHVGRGETTTTDSFDALWALTLVKSGLTGTPLMQGANDLRSMARLCRPPIFTELEMMSFNSQEQDLKRLKRQYGIKLEDVAANPTKMNELTKSVAGSVSMVHSKIMVAQARKYIIPYTLRVTKHTKNNEGKLVTQGLPDNTSLIVGMEVSQEEFHAADTEFHKSHAGESTKSKNTGLEGMSASRFGTFFAAGRKVLNAGLFLGLQESSYIPTSQEDFIRLRATKMRTLLDVVHGMVTKEPGNAIPATREVVDKDGNTHTEPLHGSQHCIVDLTELGLIPAHTEQWVPPPTVSFAEMKKAGKRIPKVVVYLAMAQYHPAVVAMFNMWGIKAISMSGAFAPARRATIQKEWEAKEDLSVLIISDAGTQGLNLVAADGMVLQDIPWSENEVIQIIARLWRHGQKRPTFVVRLMVKGTVEHMMVANGTAKRDMLEKFLDGKASPRTFRRWAVDFC
;
A
#
# COMPACT_ATOMS: atom_id res chain seq x y z
N MET A 1 -1.61 -40.28 -6.84
CA MET A 1 -2.07 -39.34 -7.88
C MET A 1 -0.91 -38.39 -8.14
N SER A 2 -0.50 -38.21 -9.40
CA SER A 2 0.57 -37.27 -9.79
C SER A 2 0.01 -36.26 -10.79
N PHE A 3 0.58 -35.05 -10.81
CA PHE A 3 0.15 -33.95 -11.66
C PHE A 3 1.23 -33.62 -12.68
N GLY A 4 0.86 -33.48 -13.95
CA GLY A 4 1.80 -33.06 -15.00
C GLY A 4 2.24 -31.60 -14.85
N THR A 5 1.29 -30.71 -14.55
CA THR A 5 1.54 -29.28 -14.41
C THR A 5 0.71 -28.71 -13.26
N GLY A 6 1.29 -27.80 -12.48
CA GLY A 6 0.61 -27.04 -11.44
C GLY A 6 0.96 -25.57 -11.55
N SER A 7 -0.05 -24.72 -11.60
CA SER A 7 0.08 -23.26 -11.59
C SER A 7 -0.58 -22.69 -10.34
N ASN A 8 0.11 -21.80 -9.65
CA ASN A 8 -0.44 -21.08 -8.50
C ASN A 8 -0.39 -19.57 -8.74
N ASP A 9 -1.56 -18.95 -8.76
CA ASP A 9 -1.69 -17.50 -8.81
C ASP A 9 -1.64 -16.89 -7.41
N GLU A 10 -1.04 -15.72 -7.29
CA GLU A 10 -0.72 -15.10 -6.01
C GLU A 10 -0.01 -16.06 -5.04
N VAL A 11 1.02 -16.75 -5.53
CA VAL A 11 1.84 -17.72 -4.76
C VAL A 11 2.42 -17.13 -3.47
N HIS A 12 2.38 -15.81 -3.33
CA HIS A 12 2.70 -15.09 -2.11
C HIS A 12 1.85 -15.42 -0.89
N VAL A 13 0.63 -15.92 -1.10
CA VAL A 13 -0.27 -16.31 -0.01
C VAL A 13 0.27 -17.53 0.75
N GLY A 14 1.07 -18.39 0.09
CA GLY A 14 1.70 -19.57 0.70
C GLY A 14 3.00 -19.28 1.45
N ARG A 15 3.33 -18.02 1.76
CA ARG A 15 4.68 -17.65 2.25
C ARG A 15 4.96 -17.91 3.73
N GLY A 16 4.02 -18.45 4.50
CA GLY A 16 4.20 -18.75 5.92
C GLY A 16 4.51 -20.23 6.19
N GLU A 17 4.91 -20.56 7.42
CA GLU A 17 4.87 -21.94 7.93
C GLU A 17 3.45 -22.24 8.44
N THR A 18 2.51 -22.37 7.51
CA THR A 18 1.09 -22.62 7.80
C THR A 18 0.64 -23.94 7.18
N THR A 19 -0.50 -24.45 7.63
CA THR A 19 -1.13 -25.66 7.07
C THR A 19 -1.40 -25.55 5.56
N THR A 20 -1.67 -24.34 5.06
CA THR A 20 -1.81 -24.05 3.63
C THR A 20 -0.51 -24.31 2.88
N THR A 21 0.62 -23.89 3.44
CA THR A 21 1.95 -24.09 2.83
C THR A 21 2.34 -25.55 2.81
N ASP A 22 2.07 -26.28 3.89
CA ASP A 22 2.37 -27.72 3.95
C ASP A 22 1.48 -28.52 2.99
N SER A 23 0.20 -28.14 2.86
CA SER A 23 -0.71 -28.73 1.87
C SER A 23 -0.22 -28.46 0.44
N PHE A 24 0.25 -27.23 0.19
CA PHE A 24 0.78 -26.83 -1.10
C PHE A 24 2.08 -27.57 -1.43
N ASP A 25 2.98 -27.72 -0.47
CA ASP A 25 4.23 -28.47 -0.61
C ASP A 25 3.97 -29.94 -0.93
N ALA A 26 2.98 -30.56 -0.29
CA ALA A 26 2.59 -31.94 -0.58
C ALA A 26 2.06 -32.10 -2.01
N LEU A 27 1.22 -31.16 -2.47
CA LEU A 27 0.75 -31.13 -3.86
C LEU A 27 1.90 -30.90 -4.85
N TRP A 28 2.79 -29.96 -4.56
CA TRP A 28 3.94 -29.65 -5.40
C TRP A 28 4.97 -30.77 -5.46
N ALA A 29 5.09 -31.59 -4.42
CA ALA A 29 5.93 -32.78 -4.46
C ALA A 29 5.45 -33.79 -5.53
N LEU A 30 4.15 -33.80 -5.82
CA LEU A 30 3.51 -34.68 -6.81
C LEU A 30 3.37 -34.03 -8.19
N THR A 31 3.86 -32.81 -8.37
CA THR A 31 3.73 -32.02 -9.60
C THR A 31 5.05 -31.96 -10.36
N LEU A 32 5.04 -32.32 -11.65
CA LEU A 32 6.23 -32.30 -12.50
C LEU A 32 6.65 -30.88 -12.89
N VAL A 33 5.75 -30.08 -13.47
CA VAL A 33 6.02 -28.68 -13.87
C VAL A 33 5.31 -27.71 -12.94
N LYS A 34 6.06 -26.78 -12.36
CA LYS A 34 5.58 -25.85 -11.32
C LYS A 34 5.69 -24.43 -11.82
N SER A 35 4.59 -23.69 -11.79
CA SER A 35 4.57 -22.27 -12.13
C SER A 35 3.96 -21.48 -10.98
N GLY A 36 4.76 -20.61 -10.37
CA GLY A 36 4.29 -19.64 -9.39
C GLY A 36 4.15 -18.27 -10.04
N LEU A 37 2.98 -17.64 -9.90
CA LEU A 37 2.68 -16.32 -10.43
C LEU A 37 2.43 -15.36 -9.25
N THR A 38 3.12 -14.22 -9.25
CA THR A 38 2.92 -13.19 -8.23
C THR A 38 3.35 -11.84 -8.77
N GLY A 39 2.53 -10.81 -8.57
CA GLY A 39 2.94 -9.43 -8.84
C GLY A 39 3.95 -8.89 -7.82
N THR A 40 4.01 -9.53 -6.63
CA THR A 40 4.62 -8.99 -5.42
C THR A 40 5.54 -10.02 -4.75
N PRO A 41 6.71 -10.36 -5.34
CA PRO A 41 7.57 -11.47 -4.88
C PRO A 41 8.15 -11.32 -3.46
N LEU A 42 8.15 -10.10 -2.90
CA LEU A 42 8.79 -9.72 -1.64
C LEU A 42 7.88 -8.73 -0.88
N MET A 43 7.29 -9.11 0.25
CA MET A 43 6.33 -8.29 1.02
C MET A 43 6.83 -7.88 2.42
N GLN A 44 7.35 -8.82 3.20
CA GLN A 44 7.85 -8.60 4.55
C GLN A 44 9.36 -8.43 4.57
N GLY A 45 10.08 -9.17 3.72
CA GLY A 45 11.54 -9.13 3.63
C GLY A 45 12.11 -10.38 2.98
N ALA A 46 13.39 -10.65 3.21
CA ALA A 46 14.11 -11.72 2.53
C ALA A 46 13.58 -13.14 2.78
N ASN A 47 12.86 -13.37 3.89
CA ASN A 47 12.21 -14.65 4.16
C ASN A 47 11.15 -15.01 3.11
N ASP A 48 10.54 -14.03 2.44
CA ASP A 48 9.60 -14.31 1.37
C ASP A 48 10.28 -14.98 0.18
N LEU A 49 11.55 -14.66 -0.11
CA LEU A 49 12.31 -15.31 -1.18
C LEU A 49 12.59 -16.77 -0.86
N ARG A 50 12.90 -17.08 0.40
CA ARG A 50 13.04 -18.45 0.88
C ARG A 50 11.74 -19.21 0.71
N SER A 51 10.62 -18.64 1.18
CA SER A 51 9.31 -19.28 1.05
C SER A 51 8.97 -19.49 -0.42
N MET A 52 9.24 -18.51 -1.29
CA MET A 52 9.04 -18.63 -2.74
C MET A 52 9.94 -19.70 -3.37
N ALA A 53 11.20 -19.81 -2.97
CA ALA A 53 12.12 -20.84 -3.43
C ALA A 53 11.69 -22.24 -2.97
N ARG A 54 11.22 -22.37 -1.71
CA ARG A 54 10.63 -23.60 -1.17
C ARG A 54 9.40 -24.02 -1.98
N LEU A 55 8.52 -23.07 -2.29
CA LEU A 55 7.30 -23.31 -3.07
C LEU A 55 7.63 -23.65 -4.53
N CYS A 56 8.55 -22.95 -5.18
CA CYS A 56 8.83 -23.16 -6.61
C CYS A 56 9.81 -24.33 -6.86
N ARG A 57 10.62 -24.70 -5.86
CA ARG A 57 11.70 -25.71 -5.92
C ARG A 57 12.55 -25.62 -7.20
N PRO A 58 13.25 -24.50 -7.44
CA PRO A 58 14.17 -24.43 -8.56
C PRO A 58 15.21 -25.56 -8.43
N PRO A 59 15.62 -26.24 -9.52
CA PRO A 59 16.47 -27.44 -9.48
C PRO A 59 17.78 -27.29 -8.69
N ILE A 60 18.31 -26.07 -8.62
CA ILE A 60 19.56 -25.78 -7.92
C ILE A 60 19.35 -25.70 -6.40
N PHE A 61 18.14 -25.37 -5.93
CA PHE A 61 17.83 -25.14 -4.52
C PHE A 61 17.55 -26.46 -3.79
N THR A 62 18.61 -27.09 -3.28
CA THR A 62 18.55 -28.40 -2.60
C THR A 62 18.21 -28.29 -1.11
N GLU A 63 17.89 -29.42 -0.47
CA GLU A 63 17.66 -29.45 0.99
C GLU A 63 18.86 -28.97 1.81
N LEU A 64 20.08 -29.24 1.34
CA LEU A 64 21.32 -28.76 1.96
C LEU A 64 21.42 -27.22 1.93
N GLU A 65 20.98 -26.61 0.83
CA GLU A 65 20.96 -25.15 0.71
C GLU A 65 19.85 -24.53 1.58
N MET A 66 18.69 -25.20 1.71
CA MET A 66 17.64 -24.81 2.66
C MET A 66 18.14 -24.84 4.11
N MET A 67 18.87 -25.89 4.51
CA MET A 67 19.45 -25.98 5.86
C MET A 67 20.54 -24.93 6.10
N SER A 68 21.39 -24.69 5.09
CA SER A 68 22.42 -23.64 5.16
C SER A 68 21.81 -22.25 5.32
N PHE A 69 20.70 -21.97 4.63
CA PHE A 69 19.98 -20.71 4.74
C PHE A 69 19.39 -20.50 6.14
N ASN A 70 18.76 -21.53 6.72
CA ASN A 70 18.20 -21.47 8.08
C ASN A 70 19.28 -21.21 9.14
N SER A 71 20.43 -21.87 9.01
CA SER A 71 21.59 -21.66 9.87
C SER A 71 22.08 -20.21 9.79
N GLN A 72 22.20 -19.66 8.58
CA GLN A 72 22.68 -18.30 8.37
C GLN A 72 21.73 -17.24 8.97
N GLU A 73 20.41 -17.45 8.89
CA GLU A 73 19.44 -16.55 9.50
C GLU A 73 19.50 -16.58 11.03
N GLN A 74 19.62 -17.77 11.62
CA GLN A 74 19.78 -17.94 13.06
C GLN A 74 21.08 -17.31 13.55
N ASP A 75 22.18 -17.49 12.80
CA ASP A 75 23.46 -16.84 13.07
C ASP A 75 23.33 -15.32 13.00
N LEU A 76 22.68 -14.76 11.97
CA LEU A 76 22.43 -13.33 11.84
C LEU A 76 21.58 -12.76 12.98
N LYS A 77 20.53 -13.46 13.42
CA LYS A 77 19.71 -13.07 14.58
C LYS A 77 20.51 -13.15 15.88
N ARG A 78 21.33 -14.19 16.05
CA ARG A 78 22.22 -14.37 17.20
C ARG A 78 23.25 -13.24 17.27
N LEU A 79 23.92 -12.94 16.15
CA LEU A 79 24.88 -11.85 16.03
C LEU A 79 24.22 -10.49 16.29
N LYS A 80 23.01 -10.26 15.78
CA LYS A 80 22.23 -9.03 16.07
C LYS A 80 21.98 -8.85 17.57
N ARG A 81 21.63 -9.93 18.27
CA ARG A 81 21.41 -9.93 19.73
C ARG A 81 22.71 -9.77 20.52
N GLN A 82 23.80 -10.35 20.03
CA GLN A 82 25.08 -10.41 20.73
C GLN A 82 25.91 -9.14 20.59
N TYR A 83 25.87 -8.47 19.42
CA TYR A 83 26.81 -7.40 19.07
C TYR A 83 26.18 -6.01 18.91
N GLY A 84 24.85 -5.86 19.04
CA GLY A 84 24.19 -4.55 19.07
C GLY A 84 24.52 -3.60 17.90
N ILE A 85 23.72 -3.63 16.84
CA ILE A 85 23.71 -2.70 15.67
C ILE A 85 25.00 -2.65 14.82
N LYS A 86 26.22 -2.78 15.37
CA LYS A 86 27.48 -2.64 14.64
C LYS A 86 28.08 -3.99 14.25
N LEU A 87 28.56 -4.06 13.02
CA LEU A 87 29.14 -5.27 12.42
C LEU A 87 30.65 -5.42 12.66
N GLU A 88 31.28 -4.35 13.10
CA GLU A 88 32.72 -4.24 13.36
C GLU A 88 33.15 -5.28 14.41
N ASP A 89 32.27 -5.56 15.37
CA ASP A 89 32.48 -6.53 16.45
C ASP A 89 32.33 -8.00 16.00
N VAL A 90 31.65 -8.24 14.87
CA VAL A 90 31.46 -9.60 14.30
C VAL A 90 32.73 -10.08 13.59
N ALA A 91 33.49 -9.17 12.97
CA ALA A 91 34.74 -9.49 12.27
C ALA A 91 35.82 -10.05 13.22
N ALA A 92 35.73 -9.73 14.52
CA ALA A 92 36.65 -10.18 15.56
C ALA A 92 36.48 -11.65 15.99
N ASN A 93 35.39 -12.34 15.59
CA ASN A 93 35.12 -13.74 15.95
C ASN A 93 34.76 -14.59 14.72
N PRO A 94 35.71 -15.34 14.13
CA PRO A 94 35.51 -16.00 12.84
C PRO A 94 34.62 -17.23 12.92
N THR A 95 33.49 -17.18 12.20
CA THR A 95 32.66 -18.32 11.79
C THR A 95 32.47 -18.29 10.27
N LYS A 96 31.88 -19.35 9.67
CA LYS A 96 31.68 -19.53 8.20
C LYS A 96 31.07 -18.31 7.49
N MET A 97 30.39 -17.42 8.22
CA MET A 97 29.80 -16.17 7.73
C MET A 97 30.84 -15.15 7.22
N ASN A 98 32.09 -15.19 7.72
CA ASN A 98 33.12 -14.20 7.40
C ASN A 98 33.49 -14.14 5.91
N GLU A 99 33.27 -15.19 5.13
CA GLU A 99 33.56 -15.16 3.69
C GLU A 99 32.55 -14.34 2.89
N LEU A 100 31.30 -14.27 3.35
CA LEU A 100 30.21 -13.51 2.71
C LEU A 100 30.17 -12.04 3.15
N THR A 101 30.80 -11.69 4.27
CA THR A 101 30.77 -10.34 4.88
C THR A 101 32.04 -9.52 4.66
N LYS A 102 33.15 -10.13 4.20
CA LYS A 102 34.46 -9.49 3.99
C LYS A 102 34.47 -8.19 3.15
N SER A 103 33.46 -7.97 2.31
CA SER A 103 33.33 -6.76 1.46
C SER A 103 32.20 -5.82 1.86
N VAL A 104 31.53 -6.06 3.00
CA VAL A 104 30.24 -5.45 3.29
C VAL A 104 30.27 -4.59 4.57
N ALA A 105 30.56 -3.30 4.41
CA ALA A 105 30.33 -2.30 5.46
C ALA A 105 28.83 -1.95 5.60
N GLY A 106 28.36 -1.76 6.85
CA GLY A 106 27.00 -1.29 7.18
C GLY A 106 26.41 -1.92 8.46
N SER A 107 25.18 -1.53 8.81
CA SER A 107 24.43 -2.15 9.92
C SER A 107 24.06 -3.61 9.61
N VAL A 108 23.77 -4.41 10.64
CA VAL A 108 23.37 -5.83 10.52
C VAL A 108 22.24 -6.04 9.51
N SER A 109 21.27 -5.13 9.48
CA SER A 109 20.15 -5.15 8.52
C SER A 109 20.61 -4.97 7.06
N MET A 110 21.58 -4.08 6.83
CA MET A 110 22.12 -3.82 5.49
C MET A 110 22.95 -5.01 4.97
N VAL A 111 23.73 -5.64 5.84
CA VAL A 111 24.54 -6.82 5.49
C VAL A 111 23.65 -8.02 5.21
N HIS A 112 22.65 -8.26 6.07
CA HIS A 112 21.62 -9.27 5.83
C HIS A 112 20.99 -9.08 4.44
N SER A 113 20.55 -7.85 4.14
CA SER A 113 19.95 -7.52 2.83
C SER A 113 20.89 -7.83 1.66
N LYS A 114 22.19 -7.52 1.75
CA LYS A 114 23.17 -7.78 0.69
C LYS A 114 23.45 -9.27 0.48
N ILE A 115 23.58 -10.06 1.54
CA ILE A 115 23.73 -11.53 1.43
C ILE A 115 22.50 -12.12 0.75
N MET A 116 21.31 -11.65 1.10
CA MET A 116 20.05 -12.09 0.51
C MET A 116 19.96 -11.76 -0.98
N VAL A 117 20.42 -10.56 -1.39
CA VAL A 117 20.56 -10.18 -2.81
C VAL A 117 21.44 -11.18 -3.57
N ALA A 118 22.59 -11.54 -3.01
CA ALA A 118 23.50 -12.47 -3.64
C ALA A 118 22.88 -13.87 -3.79
N GLN A 119 22.21 -14.37 -2.76
CA GLN A 119 21.60 -15.70 -2.78
C GLN A 119 20.45 -15.80 -3.77
N ALA A 120 19.53 -14.84 -3.80
CA ALA A 120 18.41 -14.94 -4.72
C ALA A 120 18.81 -14.70 -6.18
N ARG A 121 19.83 -13.88 -6.45
CA ARG A 121 20.46 -13.78 -7.78
C ARG A 121 21.00 -15.13 -8.24
N LYS A 122 21.52 -15.94 -7.32
CA LYS A 122 22.03 -17.28 -7.61
C LYS A 122 20.91 -18.31 -7.81
N TYR A 123 19.90 -18.31 -6.94
CA TYR A 123 18.95 -19.43 -6.85
C TYR A 123 17.57 -19.17 -7.47
N ILE A 124 17.11 -17.93 -7.53
CA ILE A 124 15.72 -17.60 -7.87
C ILE A 124 15.64 -16.87 -9.22
N ILE A 125 16.50 -15.86 -9.43
CA ILE A 125 16.45 -15.02 -10.64
C ILE A 125 16.58 -15.83 -11.95
N PRO A 126 17.46 -16.85 -12.06
CA PRO A 126 17.55 -17.65 -13.29
C PRO A 126 16.25 -18.36 -13.69
N TYR A 127 15.35 -18.57 -12.73
CA TYR A 127 14.06 -19.25 -12.89
C TYR A 127 12.87 -18.28 -12.83
N THR A 128 13.12 -16.97 -12.82
CA THR A 128 12.07 -15.95 -12.68
C THR A 128 11.95 -15.16 -13.98
N LEU A 129 10.75 -15.17 -14.57
CA LEU A 129 10.38 -14.21 -15.61
C LEU A 129 9.70 -13.00 -14.96
N ARG A 130 10.24 -11.80 -15.17
CA ARG A 130 9.64 -10.56 -14.68
C ARG A 130 9.51 -9.55 -15.82
N VAL A 131 8.31 -9.02 -15.97
CA VAL A 131 8.02 -7.89 -16.84
C VAL A 131 7.79 -6.66 -15.97
N THR A 132 8.45 -5.57 -16.30
CA THR A 132 8.35 -4.26 -15.63
C THR A 132 7.88 -3.20 -16.61
N LYS A 133 7.51 -2.01 -16.12
CA LYS A 133 7.18 -0.87 -16.98
C LYS A 133 8.30 -0.44 -17.94
N HIS A 134 9.54 -0.86 -17.68
CA HIS A 134 10.71 -0.59 -18.52
C HIS A 134 11.02 -1.73 -19.50
N THR A 135 10.29 -2.84 -19.42
CA THR A 135 10.48 -3.98 -20.30
C THR A 135 10.04 -3.61 -21.71
N LYS A 136 10.81 -4.04 -22.71
CA LYS A 136 10.47 -3.88 -24.12
C LYS A 136 9.93 -5.20 -24.67
N ASN A 137 8.97 -5.11 -25.58
CA ASN A 137 8.47 -6.24 -26.34
C ASN A 137 9.46 -6.61 -27.47
N ASN A 138 9.11 -7.62 -28.26
CA ASN A 138 9.95 -8.11 -29.36
C ASN A 138 10.16 -7.06 -30.49
N GLU A 139 9.34 -6.01 -30.54
CA GLU A 139 9.45 -4.89 -31.48
C GLU A 139 10.31 -3.72 -30.91
N GLY A 140 10.89 -3.88 -29.71
CA GLY A 140 11.67 -2.83 -29.04
C GLY A 140 10.83 -1.74 -28.38
N LYS A 141 9.49 -1.87 -28.39
CA LYS A 141 8.51 -0.97 -27.78
C LYS A 141 8.29 -1.29 -26.32
N LEU A 142 8.05 -0.30 -25.47
CA LEU A 142 7.76 -0.56 -24.05
C LEU A 142 6.47 -1.39 -23.92
N VAL A 143 6.43 -2.33 -22.97
CA VAL A 143 5.22 -3.12 -22.69
C VAL A 143 4.06 -2.25 -22.21
N THR A 144 4.36 -1.07 -21.66
CA THR A 144 3.36 -0.07 -21.27
C THR A 144 2.95 0.86 -22.41
N GLN A 145 3.49 0.68 -23.62
CA GLN A 145 3.13 1.53 -24.75
C GLN A 145 1.63 1.44 -25.03
N GLY A 146 0.99 2.61 -25.16
CA GLY A 146 -0.46 2.72 -25.32
C GLY A 146 -1.24 2.83 -24.01
N LEU A 147 -0.58 2.72 -22.84
CA LEU A 147 -1.17 3.12 -21.58
C LEU A 147 -1.03 4.64 -21.40
N PRO A 148 -2.12 5.36 -21.07
CA PRO A 148 -2.05 6.75 -20.65
C PRO A 148 -1.21 6.93 -19.38
N ASP A 149 -0.81 8.17 -19.11
CA ASP A 149 -0.03 8.50 -17.91
C ASP A 149 -0.77 8.15 -16.62
N ASN A 150 0.00 7.76 -15.61
CA ASN A 150 -0.50 7.52 -14.26
C ASN A 150 0.19 8.47 -13.30
N THR A 151 -0.61 9.25 -12.58
CA THR A 151 -0.18 10.15 -11.51
C THR A 151 -0.54 9.51 -10.18
N SER A 152 0.44 9.29 -9.30
CA SER A 152 0.18 8.79 -7.94
C SER A 152 0.85 9.69 -6.90
N LEU A 153 0.00 10.41 -6.17
CA LEU A 153 0.39 11.34 -5.12
C LEU A 153 0.05 10.79 -3.74
N ILE A 154 0.88 11.11 -2.76
CA ILE A 154 0.61 10.92 -1.34
C ILE A 154 0.30 12.31 -0.79
N VAL A 155 -0.93 12.51 -0.31
CA VAL A 155 -1.39 13.79 0.22
C VAL A 155 -1.26 13.74 1.73
N GLY A 156 -0.28 14.47 2.25
CA GLY A 156 -0.07 14.66 3.68
C GLY A 156 -1.12 15.60 4.25
N MET A 157 -1.71 15.21 5.38
CA MET A 157 -2.63 16.05 6.13
C MET A 157 -2.32 16.01 7.63
N GLU A 158 -2.74 17.05 8.31
CA GLU A 158 -2.74 17.12 9.77
C GLU A 158 -4.18 16.92 10.24
N VAL A 159 -4.34 16.31 11.42
CA VAL A 159 -5.62 16.13 12.10
C VAL A 159 -5.68 17.06 13.29
N SER A 160 -6.89 17.25 13.85
CA SER A 160 -7.03 18.04 15.07
C SER A 160 -6.24 17.40 16.23
N GLN A 161 -5.79 18.22 17.17
CA GLN A 161 -5.11 17.73 18.39
C GLN A 161 -5.99 16.75 19.18
N GLU A 162 -7.31 16.94 19.15
CA GLU A 162 -8.28 16.03 19.76
C GLU A 162 -8.27 14.64 19.09
N GLU A 163 -8.36 14.59 17.76
CA GLU A 163 -8.30 13.34 16.99
C GLU A 163 -6.94 12.65 17.15
N PHE A 164 -5.85 13.43 17.13
CA PHE A 164 -4.50 12.92 17.34
C PHE A 164 -4.36 12.27 18.72
N HIS A 165 -4.77 12.98 19.78
CA HIS A 165 -4.69 12.48 21.14
C HIS A 165 -5.59 11.25 21.38
N ALA A 166 -6.77 11.22 20.77
CA ALA A 166 -7.64 10.05 20.85
C ALA A 166 -7.05 8.83 20.13
N ALA A 167 -6.48 9.02 18.94
CA ALA A 167 -5.78 7.95 18.24
C ALA A 167 -4.58 7.44 19.06
N ASP A 168 -3.80 8.36 19.63
CA ASP A 168 -2.66 8.06 20.50
C ASP A 168 -3.08 7.31 21.78
N THR A 169 -4.18 7.73 22.39
CA THR A 169 -4.75 7.04 23.56
C THR A 169 -5.16 5.61 23.22
N GLU A 170 -5.79 5.36 22.07
CA GLU A 170 -6.15 4.01 21.63
C GLU A 170 -4.91 3.13 21.35
N PHE A 171 -3.82 3.72 20.83
CA PHE A 171 -2.54 3.02 20.71
C PHE A 171 -1.97 2.65 22.09
N HIS A 172 -2.03 3.55 23.07
CA HIS A 172 -1.53 3.30 24.43
C HIS A 172 -2.40 2.33 25.24
N LYS A 173 -3.74 2.36 25.09
CA LYS A 173 -4.65 1.37 25.71
C LYS A 173 -4.38 -0.04 25.22
N SER A 174 -4.16 -0.18 23.91
CA SER A 174 -3.74 -1.44 23.29
C SER A 174 -2.42 -1.96 23.89
N HIS A 175 -1.57 -1.08 24.43
CA HIS A 175 -0.33 -1.43 25.14
C HIS A 175 -0.57 -1.83 26.61
N ALA A 176 -1.45 -1.11 27.32
CA ALA A 176 -1.66 -1.28 28.75
C ALA A 176 -2.37 -2.59 29.13
N GLY A 177 -3.32 -3.05 28.30
CA GLY A 177 -4.06 -4.31 28.52
C GLY A 177 -3.21 -5.58 28.49
N GLU A 178 -1.98 -5.52 27.96
CA GLU A 178 -1.08 -6.68 27.80
C GLU A 178 0.09 -6.70 28.80
N SER A 179 0.23 -5.68 29.65
CA SER A 179 1.33 -5.54 30.62
C SER A 179 1.37 -6.60 31.72
N THR A 180 0.37 -7.49 31.82
CA THR A 180 0.35 -8.57 32.82
C THR A 180 1.08 -9.85 32.40
N LYS A 181 1.58 -10.00 31.15
CA LYS A 181 2.27 -11.25 30.75
C LYS A 181 3.57 -11.17 29.94
N SER A 182 4.15 -10.00 29.67
CA SER A 182 5.51 -9.97 29.10
C SER A 182 6.31 -8.76 29.53
N LYS A 183 7.04 -8.90 30.63
CA LYS A 183 8.15 -8.00 30.94
C LYS A 183 9.34 -8.44 30.05
N ASN A 184 9.82 -7.54 29.20
CA ASN A 184 11.12 -7.57 28.48
C ASN A 184 11.17 -7.86 26.97
N THR A 185 10.08 -7.66 26.23
CA THR A 185 10.23 -7.43 24.78
C THR A 185 9.52 -6.14 24.42
N GLY A 186 10.27 -5.09 24.08
CA GLY A 186 9.69 -3.92 23.40
C GLY A 186 9.07 -4.31 22.06
N LEU A 187 8.69 -3.32 21.25
CA LEU A 187 8.13 -3.49 19.89
C LEU A 187 8.89 -4.51 19.00
N GLU A 188 10.16 -4.79 19.29
CA GLU A 188 11.02 -5.77 18.61
C GLU A 188 10.59 -7.25 18.78
N GLY A 189 9.67 -7.58 19.68
CA GLY A 189 9.21 -8.97 19.94
C GLY A 189 7.76 -9.28 19.55
N MET A 190 7.01 -8.33 19.02
CA MET A 190 5.60 -8.55 18.66
C MET A 190 5.47 -9.41 17.40
N SER A 191 4.57 -10.40 17.41
CA SER A 191 4.22 -11.16 16.20
C SER A 191 3.53 -10.25 15.17
N ALA A 192 3.66 -10.56 13.87
CA ALA A 192 3.02 -9.78 12.81
C ALA A 192 1.49 -9.64 12.99
N SER A 193 0.83 -10.67 13.52
CA SER A 193 -0.59 -10.63 13.89
C SER A 193 -0.90 -9.67 15.03
N ARG A 194 -0.06 -9.64 16.08
CA ARG A 194 -0.21 -8.71 17.22
C ARG A 194 0.12 -7.28 16.83
N PHE A 195 1.09 -7.08 15.95
CA PHE A 195 1.45 -5.77 15.40
C PHE A 195 0.28 -5.16 14.61
N GLY A 196 -0.39 -5.96 13.75
CA GLY A 196 -1.55 -5.52 12.99
C GLY A 196 -2.73 -5.11 13.89
N THR A 197 -3.06 -5.91 14.91
CA THR A 197 -4.15 -5.61 15.85
C THR A 197 -3.85 -4.38 16.71
N PHE A 198 -2.60 -4.22 17.16
CA PHE A 198 -2.17 -3.08 17.98
C PHE A 198 -2.41 -1.73 17.29
N PHE A 199 -2.07 -1.63 16.01
CA PHE A 199 -2.25 -0.39 15.27
C PHE A 199 -3.65 -0.25 14.65
N ALA A 200 -4.46 -1.31 14.63
CA ALA A 200 -5.80 -1.25 14.07
C ALA A 200 -6.71 -0.28 14.84
N ALA A 201 -6.61 -0.22 16.16
CA ALA A 201 -7.45 0.64 17.01
C ALA A 201 -7.23 2.13 16.72
N GLY A 202 -5.99 2.63 16.78
CA GLY A 202 -5.72 4.04 16.47
C GLY A 202 -5.97 4.37 14.99
N ARG A 203 -5.80 3.42 14.06
CA ARG A 203 -6.18 3.61 12.65
C ARG A 203 -7.70 3.78 12.46
N LYS A 204 -8.55 3.15 13.28
CA LYS A 204 -10.00 3.40 13.24
C LYS A 204 -10.31 4.87 13.51
N VAL A 205 -9.68 5.44 14.52
CA VAL A 205 -9.81 6.87 14.88
C VAL A 205 -9.30 7.76 13.76
N LEU A 206 -8.13 7.48 13.20
CA LEU A 206 -7.58 8.30 12.10
C LEU A 206 -8.44 8.27 10.83
N ASN A 207 -9.05 7.12 10.50
CA ASN A 207 -9.80 6.97 9.26
C ASN A 207 -11.25 7.41 9.36
N ALA A 208 -11.89 7.23 10.52
CA ALA A 208 -13.31 7.49 10.74
C ALA A 208 -13.60 8.69 11.65
N GLY A 209 -12.57 9.28 12.28
CA GLY A 209 -12.70 10.37 13.23
C GLY A 209 -13.05 9.88 14.65
N LEU A 210 -13.14 10.83 15.59
CA LEU A 210 -13.39 10.58 17.01
C LEU A 210 -14.65 9.75 17.27
N PHE A 211 -15.77 10.14 16.67
CA PHE A 211 -17.07 9.54 16.99
C PHE A 211 -17.23 8.12 16.45
N LEU A 212 -16.83 7.89 15.20
CA LEU A 212 -16.91 6.58 14.55
C LEU A 212 -15.74 5.66 14.87
N GLY A 213 -14.60 6.23 15.28
CA GLY A 213 -13.40 5.49 15.62
C GLY A 213 -13.38 4.98 17.05
N LEU A 214 -13.96 5.74 18.00
CA LEU A 214 -14.01 5.37 19.42
C LEU A 214 -15.22 4.52 19.80
N GLN A 215 -16.32 4.60 19.03
CA GLN A 215 -17.45 3.71 19.21
C GLN A 215 -17.35 2.53 18.22
N GLU A 216 -17.71 1.32 18.65
CA GLU A 216 -17.97 0.19 17.74
C GLU A 216 -19.24 0.40 16.90
N SER A 217 -19.57 1.65 16.54
CA SER A 217 -20.87 2.00 16.00
C SER A 217 -20.88 1.88 14.47
N SER A 218 -21.91 1.18 13.99
CA SER A 218 -22.38 1.21 12.62
C SER A 218 -23.10 2.53 12.29
N TYR A 219 -22.69 3.63 12.91
CA TYR A 219 -23.38 4.90 12.80
C TYR A 219 -23.22 5.46 11.38
N ILE A 220 -24.35 5.87 10.82
CA ILE A 220 -24.43 6.40 9.46
C ILE A 220 -24.99 7.81 9.61
N PRO A 221 -24.24 8.85 9.20
CA PRO A 221 -24.73 10.22 9.28
C PRO A 221 -25.97 10.39 8.39
N THR A 222 -26.95 11.13 8.90
CA THR A 222 -28.27 11.28 8.26
C THR A 222 -28.46 12.63 7.56
N SER A 223 -27.69 13.65 7.94
CA SER A 223 -27.68 14.98 7.31
C SER A 223 -26.26 15.54 7.18
N GLN A 224 -26.11 16.61 6.37
CA GLN A 224 -24.81 17.28 6.24
C GLN A 224 -24.34 17.85 7.57
N GLU A 225 -25.24 18.45 8.37
CA GLU A 225 -24.93 18.96 9.70
C GLU A 225 -24.49 17.86 10.66
N ASP A 226 -25.15 16.70 10.56
CA ASP A 226 -24.84 15.50 11.34
C ASP A 226 -23.41 15.01 11.04
N PHE A 227 -23.05 14.91 9.75
CA PHE A 227 -21.70 14.56 9.33
C PHE A 227 -20.65 15.58 9.78
N ILE A 228 -20.94 16.88 9.64
CA ILE A 228 -20.01 17.94 10.05
C ILE A 228 -19.70 17.83 11.55
N ARG A 229 -20.68 17.45 12.39
CA ARG A 229 -20.48 17.25 13.84
C ARG A 229 -19.55 16.09 14.18
N LEU A 230 -19.39 15.10 13.29
CA LEU A 230 -18.51 13.95 13.54
C LEU A 230 -17.02 14.31 13.63
N ARG A 231 -16.62 15.53 13.26
CA ARG A 231 -15.23 16.01 13.32
C ARG A 231 -14.23 14.96 12.80
N ALA A 232 -14.54 14.38 11.62
CA ALA A 232 -13.74 13.34 11.01
C ALA A 232 -12.87 13.94 9.89
N THR A 233 -11.67 14.40 10.24
CA THR A 233 -10.81 15.20 9.34
C THR A 233 -10.49 14.45 8.05
N LYS A 234 -10.16 13.16 8.13
CA LYS A 234 -9.81 12.36 6.96
C LYS A 234 -11.02 12.10 6.05
N MET A 235 -12.22 11.92 6.61
CA MET A 235 -13.45 11.77 5.82
C MET A 235 -13.87 13.09 5.14
N ARG A 236 -13.69 14.22 5.82
CA ARG A 236 -13.90 15.55 5.22
C ARG A 236 -12.93 15.80 4.07
N THR A 237 -11.66 15.46 4.26
CA THR A 237 -10.63 15.55 3.21
C THR A 237 -10.95 14.63 2.03
N LEU A 238 -11.43 13.41 2.30
CA LEU A 238 -11.92 12.50 1.26
C LEU A 238 -13.05 13.12 0.45
N LEU A 239 -14.02 13.76 1.12
CA LEU A 239 -15.11 14.48 0.48
C LEU A 239 -14.57 15.59 -0.45
N ASP A 240 -13.64 16.42 0.02
CA ASP A 240 -13.06 17.51 -0.78
C ASP A 240 -12.34 17.01 -2.03
N VAL A 241 -11.48 15.99 -1.87
CA VAL A 241 -10.70 15.42 -2.97
C VAL A 241 -11.62 14.76 -4.00
N VAL A 242 -12.57 13.93 -3.56
CA VAL A 242 -13.50 13.25 -4.47
C VAL A 242 -14.45 14.26 -5.12
N HIS A 243 -14.94 15.25 -4.39
CA HIS A 243 -15.75 16.33 -4.94
C HIS A 243 -14.98 17.08 -6.03
N GLY A 244 -13.71 17.43 -5.79
CA GLY A 244 -12.82 18.03 -6.79
C GLY A 244 -12.68 17.16 -8.03
N MET A 245 -12.38 15.86 -7.85
CA MET A 245 -12.24 14.90 -8.95
C MET A 245 -13.52 14.76 -9.77
N VAL A 246 -14.69 14.73 -9.13
CA VAL A 246 -15.98 14.55 -9.80
C VAL A 246 -16.41 15.84 -10.53
N THR A 247 -16.23 17.00 -9.91
CA THR A 247 -16.74 18.27 -10.48
C THR A 247 -15.81 18.90 -11.52
N LYS A 248 -14.49 18.70 -11.39
CA LYS A 248 -13.48 19.31 -12.26
C LYS A 248 -12.84 18.32 -13.24
N GLU A 249 -13.12 17.02 -13.14
CA GLU A 249 -12.33 15.89 -13.68
C GLU A 249 -11.04 15.64 -12.86
N PRO A 250 -10.59 14.38 -12.69
CA PRO A 250 -9.43 14.06 -11.86
C PRO A 250 -8.14 14.79 -12.26
N GLY A 251 -7.92 14.98 -13.56
CA GLY A 251 -6.73 15.65 -14.08
C GLY A 251 -6.69 17.17 -13.85
N ASN A 252 -7.84 17.81 -13.66
CA ASN A 252 -7.88 19.23 -13.31
C ASN A 252 -8.01 19.46 -11.79
N ALA A 253 -8.46 18.44 -11.05
CA ALA A 253 -8.49 18.46 -9.59
C ALA A 253 -7.08 18.40 -8.98
N ILE A 254 -6.12 17.82 -9.71
CA ILE A 254 -4.71 17.77 -9.32
C ILE A 254 -3.93 18.73 -10.22
N PRO A 255 -3.18 19.70 -9.64
CA PRO A 255 -2.36 20.61 -10.43
C PRO A 255 -1.37 19.85 -11.32
N ALA A 256 -1.10 20.39 -12.52
CA ALA A 256 -0.15 19.78 -13.44
C ALA A 256 1.30 19.84 -12.92
N THR A 257 1.62 20.88 -12.16
CA THR A 257 2.95 21.21 -11.66
C THR A 257 2.87 21.78 -10.25
N ARG A 258 4.00 21.72 -9.52
CA ARG A 258 4.19 22.43 -8.26
C ARG A 258 5.47 23.25 -8.28
N GLU A 259 5.54 24.25 -7.42
CA GLU A 259 6.77 24.98 -7.16
C GLU A 259 7.50 24.36 -5.97
N VAL A 260 8.79 24.08 -6.14
CA VAL A 260 9.65 23.51 -5.11
C VAL A 260 10.81 24.46 -4.89
N VAL A 261 11.04 24.81 -3.62
CA VAL A 261 12.22 25.56 -3.20
C VAL A 261 13.32 24.57 -2.84
N ASP A 262 14.47 24.68 -3.49
CA ASP A 262 15.62 23.82 -3.22
C ASP A 262 16.33 24.20 -1.90
N LYS A 263 17.42 23.50 -1.59
CA LYS A 263 18.21 23.75 -0.37
C LYS A 263 18.95 25.08 -0.38
N ASP A 264 19.17 25.61 -1.58
CA ASP A 264 19.92 26.83 -1.85
C ASP A 264 18.98 28.03 -1.99
N GLY A 265 17.67 27.84 -1.81
CA GLY A 265 16.64 28.88 -1.88
C GLY A 265 16.11 29.15 -3.28
N ASN A 266 16.51 28.39 -4.31
CA ASN A 266 16.00 28.57 -5.66
C ASN A 266 14.68 27.83 -5.88
N THR A 267 13.72 28.53 -6.46
CA THR A 267 12.44 27.95 -6.86
C THR A 267 12.57 27.29 -8.22
N HIS A 268 12.13 26.03 -8.34
CA HIS A 268 11.98 25.34 -9.60
C HIS A 268 10.61 24.67 -9.69
N THR A 269 10.09 24.54 -10.91
CA THR A 269 8.81 23.90 -11.16
C THR A 269 9.02 22.41 -11.41
N GLU A 270 8.30 21.57 -10.66
CA GLU A 270 8.30 20.11 -10.81
C GLU A 270 6.95 19.64 -11.37
N PRO A 271 6.91 18.72 -12.35
CA PRO A 271 5.66 18.13 -12.81
C PRO A 271 5.06 17.21 -11.73
N LEU A 272 3.75 17.37 -11.49
CA LEU A 272 2.97 16.43 -10.67
C LEU A 272 2.31 15.36 -11.54
N HIS A 273 1.86 15.71 -12.76
CA HIS A 273 1.27 14.74 -13.67
C HIS A 273 2.33 13.74 -14.15
N GLY A 274 2.00 12.45 -14.10
CA GLY A 274 2.93 11.35 -14.38
C GLY A 274 3.88 10.99 -13.24
N SER A 275 3.90 11.78 -12.17
CA SER A 275 4.74 11.53 -11.01
C SER A 275 4.21 10.36 -10.17
N GLN A 276 5.15 9.62 -9.56
CA GLN A 276 4.85 8.44 -8.74
C GLN A 276 5.50 8.63 -7.38
N HIS A 277 4.72 8.41 -6.31
CA HIS A 277 5.19 8.53 -4.92
C HIS A 277 5.62 9.95 -4.53
N CYS A 278 5.12 10.97 -5.23
CA CYS A 278 5.32 12.36 -4.84
C CYS A 278 4.45 12.66 -3.62
N ILE A 279 5.04 13.25 -2.58
CA ILE A 279 4.32 13.70 -1.40
C ILE A 279 3.99 15.18 -1.59
N VAL A 280 2.72 15.52 -1.37
CA VAL A 280 2.19 16.89 -1.47
C VAL A 280 1.30 17.17 -0.27
N ASP A 281 1.12 18.44 0.06
CA ASP A 281 0.18 18.88 1.09
C ASP A 281 -1.19 19.23 0.50
N LEU A 282 -2.23 19.28 1.34
CA LEU A 282 -3.58 19.66 0.91
C LEU A 282 -3.63 21.04 0.24
N THR A 283 -2.83 21.98 0.74
CA THR A 283 -2.73 23.34 0.20
C THR A 283 -2.16 23.36 -1.21
N GLU A 284 -1.25 22.43 -1.55
CA GLU A 284 -0.75 22.26 -2.92
C GLU A 284 -1.87 21.83 -3.88
N LEU A 285 -2.92 21.15 -3.39
CA LEU A 285 -4.12 20.83 -4.18
C LEU A 285 -5.15 21.98 -4.20
N GLY A 286 -4.84 23.13 -3.61
CA GLY A 286 -5.77 24.24 -3.44
C GLY A 286 -6.90 23.94 -2.44
N LEU A 287 -6.69 23.00 -1.52
CA LEU A 287 -7.66 22.62 -0.49
C LEU A 287 -7.27 23.20 0.87
N ILE A 288 -8.28 23.61 1.62
CA ILE A 288 -8.11 24.06 3.01
C ILE A 288 -8.05 22.81 3.91
N PRO A 289 -7.10 22.71 4.86
CA PRO A 289 -7.03 21.58 5.76
C PRO A 289 -8.33 21.38 6.54
N ALA A 290 -8.89 20.18 6.49
CA ALA A 290 -10.26 19.92 6.92
C ALA A 290 -10.49 19.90 8.44
N HIS A 291 -9.42 19.93 9.24
CA HIS A 291 -9.47 20.05 10.69
C HIS A 291 -9.57 21.51 11.16
N THR A 292 -9.35 22.49 10.27
CA THR A 292 -9.36 23.91 10.62
C THR A 292 -10.79 24.42 10.74
N GLU A 293 -11.00 25.44 11.58
CA GLU A 293 -12.30 26.14 11.67
C GLU A 293 -12.67 26.88 10.38
N GLN A 294 -11.68 27.11 9.51
CA GLN A 294 -11.85 27.73 8.20
C GLN A 294 -12.36 26.75 7.13
N TRP A 295 -12.35 25.44 7.41
CA TRP A 295 -12.86 24.46 6.47
C TRP A 295 -14.36 24.66 6.27
N VAL A 296 -14.75 24.84 5.01
CA VAL A 296 -16.15 24.93 4.59
C VAL A 296 -16.42 23.72 3.69
N PRO A 297 -17.47 22.93 3.96
CA PRO A 297 -17.81 21.80 3.11
C PRO A 297 -18.08 22.27 1.67
N PRO A 298 -17.76 21.42 0.66
CA PRO A 298 -18.00 21.77 -0.73
C PRO A 298 -19.51 21.86 -1.00
N PRO A 299 -19.93 22.55 -2.07
CA PRO A 299 -21.34 22.61 -2.45
C PRO A 299 -21.86 21.24 -2.89
N THR A 300 -23.17 21.03 -2.78
CA THR A 300 -23.83 19.81 -3.29
C THR A 300 -23.76 19.74 -4.82
N VAL A 301 -23.43 18.57 -5.35
CA VAL A 301 -23.32 18.32 -6.79
C VAL A 301 -24.66 17.95 -7.40
N SER A 302 -25.01 18.60 -8.52
CA SER A 302 -26.15 18.21 -9.35
C SER A 302 -25.67 17.58 -10.65
N PHE A 303 -25.75 16.24 -10.75
CA PHE A 303 -25.40 15.53 -11.98
C PHE A 303 -26.31 15.90 -13.16
N ALA A 304 -27.54 16.33 -12.91
CA ALA A 304 -28.42 16.84 -13.96
C ALA A 304 -27.87 18.14 -14.57
N GLU A 305 -27.38 19.07 -13.74
CA GLU A 305 -26.76 20.32 -14.19
C GLU A 305 -25.43 20.08 -14.90
N MET A 306 -24.61 19.16 -14.39
CA MET A 306 -23.38 18.76 -15.06
C MET A 306 -23.65 18.22 -16.47
N LYS A 307 -24.65 17.33 -16.61
CA LYS A 307 -25.06 16.80 -17.92
C LYS A 307 -25.58 17.89 -18.84
N LYS A 308 -26.41 18.81 -18.34
CA LYS A 308 -26.89 19.97 -19.11
C LYS A 308 -25.75 20.88 -19.59
N ALA A 309 -24.71 21.03 -18.78
CA ALA A 309 -23.50 21.77 -19.14
C ALA A 309 -22.55 20.99 -20.07
N GLY A 310 -22.93 19.80 -20.54
CA GLY A 310 -22.09 18.95 -21.39
C GLY A 310 -20.86 18.38 -20.66
N LYS A 311 -20.81 18.46 -19.33
CA LYS A 311 -19.71 17.92 -18.53
C LYS A 311 -19.89 16.42 -18.36
N ARG A 312 -18.81 15.67 -18.52
CA ARG A 312 -18.76 14.26 -18.16
C ARG A 312 -18.83 14.14 -16.64
N ILE A 313 -19.40 13.02 -16.19
CA ILE A 313 -19.32 12.58 -14.79
C ILE A 313 -18.17 11.56 -14.69
N PRO A 314 -17.06 11.89 -14.01
CA PRO A 314 -15.93 11.00 -13.84
C PRO A 314 -16.29 9.77 -13.01
N LYS A 315 -15.47 8.73 -13.16
CA LYS A 315 -15.59 7.50 -12.40
C LYS A 315 -14.43 7.44 -11.42
N VAL A 316 -14.76 7.45 -10.14
CA VAL A 316 -13.76 7.49 -9.06
C VAL A 316 -13.89 6.26 -8.19
N VAL A 317 -12.76 5.63 -7.88
CA VAL A 317 -12.69 4.51 -6.95
C VAL A 317 -12.17 5.00 -5.60
N VAL A 318 -12.84 4.66 -4.51
CA VAL A 318 -12.35 4.91 -3.15
C VAL A 318 -11.96 3.60 -2.51
N TYR A 319 -10.69 3.43 -2.17
CA TYR A 319 -10.25 2.30 -1.37
C TYR A 319 -10.33 2.64 0.11
N LEU A 320 -11.05 1.82 0.86
CA LEU A 320 -11.27 1.89 2.31
C LEU A 320 -11.25 0.46 2.84
N ALA A 321 -10.18 0.09 3.54
CA ALA A 321 -9.94 -1.28 4.01
C ALA A 321 -11.03 -1.69 5.03
N MET A 322 -11.40 -0.76 5.91
CA MET A 322 -12.40 -0.97 6.94
C MET A 322 -13.83 -0.92 6.37
N ALA A 323 -14.28 -2.06 5.85
CA ALA A 323 -15.59 -2.21 5.19
C ALA A 323 -16.79 -1.76 6.04
N GLN A 324 -16.67 -1.81 7.37
CA GLN A 324 -17.68 -1.34 8.31
C GLN A 324 -18.04 0.15 8.13
N TYR A 325 -17.12 0.97 7.62
CA TYR A 325 -17.36 2.40 7.38
C TYR A 325 -17.88 2.71 5.97
N HIS A 326 -17.97 1.70 5.08
CA HIS A 326 -18.49 1.92 3.73
C HIS A 326 -19.89 2.55 3.72
N PRO A 327 -20.87 2.11 4.55
CA PRO A 327 -22.20 2.71 4.55
C PRO A 327 -22.18 4.19 4.94
N ALA A 328 -21.35 4.58 5.92
CA ALA A 328 -21.20 5.97 6.33
C ALA A 328 -20.61 6.84 5.22
N VAL A 329 -19.60 6.34 4.50
CA VAL A 329 -18.99 7.05 3.36
C VAL A 329 -19.95 7.13 2.16
N VAL A 330 -20.76 6.10 1.91
CA VAL A 330 -21.83 6.16 0.90
C VAL A 330 -22.87 7.23 1.26
N ALA A 331 -23.33 7.26 2.51
CA ALA A 331 -24.27 8.27 2.98
C ALA A 331 -23.68 9.68 2.86
N MET A 332 -22.42 9.86 3.27
CA MET A 332 -21.66 11.09 3.08
C MET A 332 -21.71 11.55 1.62
N PHE A 333 -21.27 10.74 0.65
CA PHE A 333 -21.30 11.17 -0.75
C PHE A 333 -22.71 11.50 -1.26
N ASN A 334 -23.72 10.71 -0.88
CA ASN A 334 -25.11 10.95 -1.29
C ASN A 334 -25.65 12.28 -0.75
N MET A 335 -25.29 12.68 0.47
CA MET A 335 -25.68 13.97 1.06
C MET A 335 -25.11 15.16 0.27
N TRP A 336 -23.97 14.98 -0.41
CA TRP A 336 -23.38 15.97 -1.33
C TRP A 336 -23.75 15.73 -2.80
N GLY A 337 -24.77 14.92 -3.08
CA GLY A 337 -25.28 14.66 -4.43
C GLY A 337 -24.37 13.77 -5.30
N ILE A 338 -23.32 13.20 -4.72
CA ILE A 338 -22.40 12.27 -5.38
C ILE A 338 -22.93 10.85 -5.15
N LYS A 339 -23.53 10.25 -6.18
CA LYS A 339 -24.03 8.87 -6.04
C LYS A 339 -22.86 7.89 -5.93
N ALA A 340 -22.87 7.10 -4.86
CA ALA A 340 -21.86 6.11 -4.55
C ALA A 340 -22.46 4.71 -4.31
N ILE A 341 -21.70 3.68 -4.63
CA ILE A 341 -21.99 2.28 -4.26
C ILE A 341 -20.74 1.65 -3.66
N SER A 342 -20.88 0.67 -2.77
CA SER A 342 -19.75 -0.01 -2.14
C SER A 342 -19.74 -1.51 -2.42
N MET A 343 -18.55 -2.10 -2.41
CA MET A 343 -18.36 -3.55 -2.37
C MET A 343 -17.26 -3.96 -1.40
N SER A 344 -17.52 -5.03 -0.63
CA SER A 344 -16.58 -5.60 0.33
C SER A 344 -16.34 -7.09 0.10
N GLY A 345 -15.31 -7.64 0.76
CA GLY A 345 -14.95 -9.06 0.68
C GLY A 345 -16.04 -10.00 1.22
N ALA A 346 -16.97 -9.48 2.02
CA ALA A 346 -18.11 -10.24 2.53
C ALA A 346 -19.14 -10.56 1.44
N PHE A 347 -19.12 -9.85 0.31
CA PHE A 347 -20.05 -10.11 -0.79
C PHE A 347 -19.62 -11.32 -1.63
N ALA A 348 -20.59 -12.18 -1.94
CA ALA A 348 -20.40 -13.29 -2.86
C ALA A 348 -19.80 -12.81 -4.21
N PRO A 349 -18.93 -13.59 -4.87
CA PRO A 349 -18.30 -13.19 -6.13
C PRO A 349 -19.29 -12.72 -7.20
N ALA A 350 -20.44 -13.39 -7.34
CA ALA A 350 -21.50 -13.00 -8.27
C ALA A 350 -22.06 -11.60 -7.97
N ARG A 351 -22.27 -11.27 -6.68
CA ARG A 351 -22.75 -9.94 -6.26
C ARG A 351 -21.73 -8.86 -6.55
N ARG A 352 -20.43 -9.13 -6.33
CA ARG A 352 -19.34 -8.19 -6.66
C ARG A 352 -19.31 -7.87 -8.16
N ALA A 353 -19.45 -8.89 -9.01
CA ALA A 353 -19.52 -8.71 -10.45
C ALA A 353 -20.75 -7.89 -10.89
N THR A 354 -21.90 -8.09 -10.26
CA THR A 354 -23.11 -7.29 -10.53
C THR A 354 -22.92 -5.83 -10.14
N ILE A 355 -22.38 -5.55 -8.95
CA ILE A 355 -22.11 -4.18 -8.48
C ILE A 355 -21.13 -3.48 -9.42
N GLN A 356 -20.07 -4.17 -9.84
CA GLN A 356 -19.10 -3.63 -10.79
C GLN A 356 -19.77 -3.23 -12.10
N LYS A 357 -20.54 -4.14 -12.71
CA LYS A 357 -21.26 -3.87 -13.97
C LYS A 357 -22.26 -2.74 -13.83
N GLU A 358 -22.98 -2.68 -12.72
CA GLU A 358 -23.93 -1.60 -12.43
C GLU A 358 -23.22 -0.24 -12.34
N TRP A 359 -22.11 -0.18 -11.61
CA TRP A 359 -21.30 1.04 -11.51
C TRP A 359 -20.71 1.45 -12.85
N GLU A 360 -20.21 0.51 -13.66
CA GLU A 360 -19.68 0.82 -15.00
C GLU A 360 -20.78 1.35 -15.95
N ALA A 361 -21.98 0.77 -15.90
CA ALA A 361 -23.07 1.09 -16.82
C ALA A 361 -23.81 2.41 -16.49
N LYS A 362 -23.99 2.73 -15.21
CA LYS A 362 -24.76 3.92 -14.78
C LYS A 362 -23.87 5.14 -14.74
N GLU A 363 -23.97 6.04 -15.72
CA GLU A 363 -23.16 7.27 -15.77
C GLU A 363 -23.24 8.14 -14.50
N ASP A 364 -24.43 8.21 -13.89
CA ASP A 364 -24.69 9.00 -12.70
C ASP A 364 -24.21 8.33 -11.41
N LEU A 365 -23.75 7.07 -11.45
CA LEU A 365 -23.16 6.38 -10.30
C LEU A 365 -21.64 6.59 -10.30
N SER A 366 -21.19 7.76 -9.87
CA SER A 366 -19.80 8.22 -10.06
C SER A 366 -18.78 7.45 -9.22
N VAL A 367 -19.12 7.11 -7.97
CA VAL A 367 -18.15 6.57 -6.99
C VAL A 367 -18.38 5.09 -6.70
N LEU A 368 -17.29 4.31 -6.72
CA LEU A 368 -17.25 2.94 -6.23
C LEU A 368 -16.30 2.84 -5.03
N ILE A 369 -16.82 2.44 -3.86
CA ILE A 369 -16.02 2.20 -2.67
C ILE A 369 -15.67 0.72 -2.59
N ILE A 370 -14.39 0.39 -2.42
CA ILE A 370 -13.88 -0.98 -2.34
C ILE A 370 -13.06 -1.18 -1.06
N SER A 371 -13.12 -2.37 -0.48
CA SER A 371 -12.14 -2.82 0.52
C SER A 371 -11.11 -3.76 -0.13
N ASP A 372 -10.47 -4.61 0.66
CA ASP A 372 -9.58 -5.67 0.16
C ASP A 372 -10.26 -6.65 -0.82
N ALA A 373 -11.59 -6.61 -0.96
CA ALA A 373 -12.30 -7.27 -2.06
C ALA A 373 -11.76 -6.87 -3.45
N GLY A 374 -11.15 -5.69 -3.57
CA GLY A 374 -10.54 -5.19 -4.80
C GLY A 374 -9.13 -5.69 -5.08
N THR A 375 -8.46 -6.37 -4.13
CA THR A 375 -7.10 -6.88 -4.36
C THR A 375 -7.09 -8.11 -5.27
N GLN A 376 -8.23 -8.76 -5.48
CA GLN A 376 -8.35 -9.99 -6.28
C GLN A 376 -9.31 -9.81 -7.48
N GLY A 377 -8.74 -9.73 -8.69
CA GLY A 377 -9.45 -10.00 -9.94
C GLY A 377 -10.40 -8.92 -10.51
N LEU A 378 -10.59 -7.76 -9.86
CA LEU A 378 -11.46 -6.71 -10.40
C LEU A 378 -10.82 -5.99 -11.61
N ASN A 379 -11.66 -5.49 -12.52
CA ASN A 379 -11.25 -4.66 -13.65
C ASN A 379 -11.84 -3.25 -13.49
N LEU A 380 -11.04 -2.27 -13.08
CA LEU A 380 -11.53 -0.92 -12.74
C LEU A 380 -11.13 0.12 -13.79
N VAL A 381 -10.89 -0.32 -15.02
CA VAL A 381 -10.48 0.51 -16.17
C VAL A 381 -11.50 1.62 -16.52
N ALA A 382 -12.76 1.49 -16.08
CA ALA A 382 -13.75 2.54 -16.25
C ALA A 382 -13.43 3.81 -15.44
N ALA A 383 -12.67 3.69 -14.34
CA ALA A 383 -12.22 4.82 -13.53
C ALA A 383 -10.91 5.42 -14.02
N ASP A 384 -10.82 6.73 -13.85
CA ASP A 384 -9.64 7.56 -14.08
C ASP A 384 -9.20 8.33 -12.83
N GLY A 385 -9.98 8.25 -11.74
CA GLY A 385 -9.60 8.73 -10.41
C GLY A 385 -9.62 7.61 -9.38
N MET A 386 -8.69 7.64 -8.42
CA MET A 386 -8.72 6.79 -7.25
C MET A 386 -8.25 7.53 -6.00
N VAL A 387 -8.94 7.32 -4.89
CA VAL A 387 -8.52 7.82 -3.57
C VAL A 387 -8.34 6.64 -2.63
N LEU A 388 -7.14 6.47 -2.08
CA LEU A 388 -6.87 5.55 -0.98
C LEU A 388 -7.11 6.31 0.32
N GLN A 389 -8.28 6.10 0.91
CA GLN A 389 -8.62 6.63 2.24
C GLN A 389 -7.71 6.02 3.30
N ASP A 390 -7.49 4.71 3.21
CA ASP A 390 -6.60 3.98 4.10
C ASP A 390 -5.28 3.69 3.38
N ILE A 391 -4.17 3.77 4.11
CA ILE A 391 -2.88 3.31 3.61
C ILE A 391 -2.77 1.79 3.86
N PRO A 392 -2.68 0.94 2.82
CA PRO A 392 -2.43 -0.49 3.00
C PRO A 392 -1.12 -0.76 3.75
N TRP A 393 -1.01 -1.94 4.35
CA TRP A 393 0.19 -2.32 5.12
C TRP A 393 1.40 -2.54 4.23
N SER A 394 1.18 -2.86 2.96
CA SER A 394 2.22 -3.12 1.99
C SER A 394 2.12 -2.18 0.78
N GLU A 395 3.24 -1.59 0.38
CA GLU A 395 3.32 -0.83 -0.88
C GLU A 395 2.99 -1.71 -2.09
N ASN A 396 3.22 -3.01 -1.97
CA ASN A 396 2.83 -3.99 -2.97
C ASN A 396 1.32 -4.12 -3.13
N GLU A 397 0.57 -4.07 -2.03
CA GLU A 397 -0.90 -4.07 -2.06
C GLU A 397 -1.39 -2.79 -2.75
N VAL A 398 -0.77 -1.65 -2.45
CA VAL A 398 -1.06 -0.37 -3.13
C VAL A 398 -0.86 -0.50 -4.64
N ILE A 399 0.29 -1.02 -5.07
CA ILE A 399 0.58 -1.22 -6.50
C ILE A 399 -0.45 -2.16 -7.14
N GLN A 400 -0.83 -3.25 -6.47
CA GLN A 400 -1.85 -4.18 -6.96
C GLN A 400 -3.22 -3.51 -7.10
N ILE A 401 -3.62 -2.69 -6.12
CA ILE A 401 -4.88 -1.94 -6.16
C ILE A 401 -4.88 -0.94 -7.32
N ILE A 402 -3.81 -0.16 -7.47
CA ILE A 402 -3.65 0.79 -8.58
C ILE A 402 -3.66 0.07 -9.94
N ALA A 403 -3.02 -1.10 -10.03
CA ALA A 403 -2.99 -1.91 -11.25
C ALA A 403 -4.37 -2.46 -11.66
N ARG A 404 -5.39 -2.42 -10.80
CA ARG A 404 -6.78 -2.73 -11.20
C ARG A 404 -7.37 -1.62 -12.07
N LEU A 405 -6.92 -0.38 -11.88
CA LEU A 405 -7.36 0.81 -12.60
C LEU A 405 -6.43 1.18 -13.76
N TRP A 406 -5.12 1.18 -13.52
CA TRP A 406 -4.10 1.48 -14.53
C TRP A 406 -3.55 0.19 -15.14
N ARG A 407 -4.22 -0.28 -16.20
CA ARG A 407 -3.87 -1.48 -16.97
C ARG A 407 -4.37 -1.39 -18.41
N HIS A 408 -3.97 -2.34 -19.25
CA HIS A 408 -4.42 -2.38 -20.66
C HIS A 408 -5.95 -2.37 -20.74
N GLY A 409 -6.47 -1.48 -21.59
CA GLY A 409 -7.88 -1.11 -21.65
C GLY A 409 -8.14 0.32 -21.17
N GLN A 410 -7.25 0.89 -20.35
CA GLN A 410 -7.34 2.28 -19.90
C GLN A 410 -7.17 3.25 -21.08
N LYS A 411 -8.10 4.20 -21.19
CA LYS A 411 -8.17 5.18 -22.28
C LYS A 411 -7.87 6.61 -21.82
N ARG A 412 -7.84 6.86 -20.51
CA ARG A 412 -7.61 8.18 -19.92
C ARG A 412 -6.42 8.17 -18.96
N PRO A 413 -5.70 9.30 -18.80
CA PRO A 413 -4.73 9.44 -17.74
C PRO A 413 -5.37 9.18 -16.38
N THR A 414 -4.66 8.49 -15.50
CA THR A 414 -5.18 8.04 -14.21
C THR A 414 -4.56 8.82 -13.07
N PHE A 415 -5.38 9.16 -12.08
CA PHE A 415 -4.97 10.00 -10.96
C PHE A 415 -5.29 9.31 -9.65
N VAL A 416 -4.25 8.97 -8.88
CA VAL A 416 -4.33 8.27 -7.61
C VAL A 416 -3.87 9.20 -6.49
N VAL A 417 -4.74 9.43 -5.51
CA VAL A 417 -4.45 10.18 -4.29
C VAL A 417 -4.44 9.23 -3.10
N ARG A 418 -3.36 9.22 -2.32
CA ARG A 418 -3.25 8.43 -1.08
C ARG A 418 -3.28 9.37 0.11
N LEU A 419 -4.29 9.26 0.95
CA LEU A 419 -4.46 10.14 2.10
C LEU A 419 -3.63 9.63 3.29
N MET A 420 -2.78 10.48 3.85
CA MET A 420 -1.87 10.13 4.93
C MET A 420 -1.88 11.18 6.04
N VAL A 421 -2.14 10.75 7.26
CA VAL A 421 -2.02 11.63 8.43
C VAL A 421 -0.56 11.73 8.88
N LYS A 422 0.00 12.94 8.81
CA LYS A 422 1.37 13.26 9.24
C LYS A 422 1.52 13.03 10.75
N GLY A 423 2.73 12.67 11.18
CA GLY A 423 3.05 12.47 12.60
C GLY A 423 2.42 11.21 13.23
N THR A 424 1.81 10.33 12.46
CA THR A 424 1.15 9.11 12.96
C THR A 424 1.82 7.83 12.43
N VAL A 425 1.31 6.66 12.85
CA VAL A 425 1.71 5.36 12.28
C VAL A 425 1.59 5.32 10.76
N GLU A 426 0.66 6.06 10.16
CA GLU A 426 0.47 6.08 8.70
C GLU A 426 1.70 6.64 7.97
N HIS A 427 2.33 7.68 8.52
CA HIS A 427 3.59 8.21 8.01
C HIS A 427 4.67 7.11 8.05
N MET A 428 4.82 6.42 9.18
CA MET A 428 5.79 5.33 9.33
C MET A 428 5.52 4.17 8.37
N MET A 429 4.25 3.86 8.09
CA MET A 429 3.85 2.81 7.15
C MET A 429 4.27 3.17 5.71
N VAL A 430 4.01 4.39 5.26
CA VAL A 430 4.45 4.87 3.93
C VAL A 430 5.97 4.86 3.83
N ALA A 431 6.66 5.30 4.87
CA ALA A 431 8.12 5.30 4.92
C ALA A 431 8.71 3.90 4.81
N ASN A 432 8.18 2.96 5.59
CA ASN A 432 8.62 1.57 5.56
C ASN A 432 8.26 0.90 4.23
N GLY A 433 7.07 1.16 3.68
CA GLY A 433 6.64 0.64 2.38
C GLY A 433 7.56 1.08 1.25
N THR A 434 7.88 2.38 1.21
CA THR A 434 8.78 2.95 0.20
C THR A 434 10.20 2.40 0.35
N ALA A 435 10.73 2.29 1.57
CA ALA A 435 12.05 1.72 1.82
C ALA A 435 12.15 0.24 1.37
N LYS A 436 11.10 -0.56 1.61
CA LYS A 436 11.03 -1.95 1.15
C LYS A 436 10.97 -2.04 -0.38
N ARG A 437 10.19 -1.18 -1.04
CA ARG A 437 10.11 -1.07 -2.50
C ARG A 437 11.47 -0.72 -3.10
N ASP A 438 12.17 0.24 -2.52
CA ASP A 438 13.51 0.66 -2.93
C ASP A 438 14.54 -0.46 -2.76
N MET A 439 14.42 -1.26 -1.70
CA MET A 439 15.24 -2.45 -1.51
C MET A 439 14.95 -3.50 -2.58
N LEU A 440 13.68 -3.73 -2.93
CA LEU A 440 13.27 -4.64 -4.00
C LEU A 440 13.83 -4.21 -5.36
N GLU A 441 13.74 -2.93 -5.71
CA GLU A 441 14.32 -2.38 -6.95
C GLU A 441 15.83 -2.57 -6.99
N LYS A 442 16.54 -2.28 -5.89
CA LYS A 442 17.99 -2.53 -5.78
C LYS A 442 18.34 -4.00 -5.93
N PHE A 443 17.55 -4.88 -5.32
CA PHE A 443 17.75 -6.32 -5.34
C PHE A 443 17.60 -6.89 -6.76
N LEU A 444 16.52 -6.53 -7.47
CA LEU A 444 16.22 -7.05 -8.81
C LEU A 444 17.03 -6.37 -9.92
N ASP A 445 17.11 -5.04 -9.91
CA ASP A 445 17.61 -4.28 -11.07
C ASP A 445 19.05 -3.78 -10.86
N GLY A 446 19.61 -3.92 -9.65
CA GLY A 446 20.99 -3.51 -9.32
C GLY A 446 21.25 -2.00 -9.36
N LYS A 447 20.22 -1.18 -9.63
CA LYS A 447 20.29 0.28 -9.68
C LYS A 447 19.94 0.89 -8.33
N ALA A 448 20.60 2.00 -7.97
CA ALA A 448 20.26 2.76 -6.77
C ALA A 448 18.90 3.46 -6.94
N SER A 449 17.98 3.28 -5.99
CA SER A 449 16.73 4.03 -5.94
C SER A 449 16.98 5.54 -5.71
N PRO A 450 16.13 6.43 -6.26
CA PRO A 450 16.18 7.85 -5.95
C PRO A 450 16.07 8.09 -4.44
N ARG A 451 16.98 8.90 -3.88
CA ARG A 451 17.07 9.17 -2.42
C ARG A 451 15.91 10.04 -1.88
N THR A 452 14.91 10.35 -2.69
CA THR A 452 13.92 11.41 -2.47
C THR A 452 13.14 11.23 -1.15
N PHE A 453 12.81 9.99 -0.78
CA PHE A 453 12.04 9.72 0.44
C PHE A 453 12.84 9.94 1.75
N ARG A 454 14.16 9.67 1.76
CA ARG A 454 15.00 9.81 2.96
C ARG A 454 15.12 11.25 3.45
N ARG A 455 14.91 12.23 2.57
CA ARG A 455 15.00 13.66 2.91
C ARG A 455 13.75 14.09 3.68
N TRP A 456 12.57 13.79 3.15
CA TRP A 456 11.30 14.15 3.78
C TRP A 456 11.01 13.43 5.10
N ALA A 457 11.37 12.14 5.21
CA ALA A 457 11.22 11.39 6.47
C ALA A 457 12.13 11.88 7.62
N VAL A 458 13.21 12.62 7.30
CA VAL A 458 14.13 13.18 8.29
C VAL A 458 13.74 14.62 8.66
N ASP A 459 13.13 15.36 7.74
CA ASP A 459 12.75 16.76 7.97
C ASP A 459 11.48 16.90 8.86
N PHE A 460 10.76 15.81 9.16
CA PHE A 460 9.48 15.81 9.90
C PHE A 460 9.40 14.82 11.08
N CYS A 461 10.50 14.15 11.45
CA CYS A 461 10.70 13.46 12.73
C CYS A 461 11.58 14.31 13.62
#